data_AF-A0A8J3J632-F1
#
_entry.id   AF-A0A8J3J632-F1
#
_cell.length_a   1.000
_cell.length_b   1.000
_cell.length_c   1.000
_cell.angle_alpha   90.00
_cell.angle_beta   90.00
_cell.angle_gamma   90.00
#
_symmetry.space_group_name_H-M   'P 1'
#
loop_
_entity.id
_entity.type
_entity.pdbx_description
1 polymer ?
#
loop_
_entity_poly.entity_id
_entity_poly.type
_entity_poly.pdbx_seq_one_letter_code
_entity_poly.pdbx_strand_id
1 'polypeptide(L)'
;MPVAPASSGRAAGARVDRGYELFRLWCELTGRVPRSVPVDEVAAFLGRPEVRTLSRVPDEVLRDAAGAARRGPALPLERWLAAVRIVRPHA
;
A
#
# COMPACT_ATOMS: atom_id res chain seq x y z
N MET A 1 -10.80 48.98 2.30
CA MET A 1 -11.25 47.67 2.83
C MET A 1 -10.50 46.58 2.07
N PRO A 2 -9.35 46.09 2.57
CA PRO A 2 -8.60 45.02 1.90
C PRO A 2 -9.13 43.66 2.35
N VAL A 3 -9.53 42.80 1.39
CA VAL A 3 -9.79 41.38 1.65
C VAL A 3 -8.83 40.53 0.83
N ALA A 4 -7.88 39.95 1.55
CA ALA A 4 -7.17 38.72 1.22
C ALA A 4 -7.12 37.92 2.54
N PRO A 5 -7.10 36.57 2.56
CA PRO A 5 -6.55 35.70 1.52
C PRO A 5 -7.45 34.54 1.08
N ALA A 6 -7.36 34.15 -0.19
CA ALA A 6 -7.87 32.86 -0.65
C ALA A 6 -6.92 31.76 -0.16
N SER A 7 -7.38 31.07 0.88
CA SER A 7 -7.04 29.74 1.36
C SER A 7 -6.03 28.96 0.51
N SER A 8 -4.84 28.80 1.08
CA SER A 8 -3.86 27.80 0.68
C SER A 8 -4.42 26.39 1.00
N GLY A 9 -5.30 25.90 0.13
CA GLY A 9 -5.95 24.58 0.24
C GLY A 9 -5.18 23.44 -0.44
N ARG A 10 -3.85 23.50 -0.47
CA ARG A 10 -3.01 22.52 -1.21
C ARG A 10 -2.03 21.75 -0.31
N ALA A 11 -2.44 21.46 0.92
CA ALA A 11 -1.66 20.63 1.87
C ALA A 11 -2.46 19.44 2.46
N ALA A 12 -3.75 19.28 2.13
CA ALA A 12 -4.58 18.20 2.66
C ALA A 12 -4.55 16.90 1.82
N GLY A 13 -3.91 16.91 0.64
CA GLY A 13 -3.79 15.73 -0.23
C GLY A 13 -2.52 14.90 -0.01
N ALA A 14 -1.61 15.32 0.88
CA ALA A 14 -0.27 14.74 1.03
C ALA A 14 -0.15 13.72 2.18
N ARG A 15 -1.18 13.55 3.01
CA ARG A 15 -1.34 12.30 3.78
C ARG A 15 -2.08 11.31 2.90
N VAL A 16 -1.49 10.97 1.76
CA VAL A 16 -1.96 9.80 1.01
C VAL A 16 -1.89 8.65 2.00
N ASP A 17 -3.03 8.05 2.29
CA ASP A 17 -3.13 6.95 3.24
C ASP A 17 -2.11 5.88 2.85
N ARG A 18 -1.10 5.65 3.71
CA ARG A 18 -0.02 4.70 3.43
C ARG A 18 -0.56 3.31 3.11
N GLY A 19 -1.73 2.96 3.63
CA GLY A 19 -2.45 1.74 3.28
C GLY A 19 -2.92 1.77 1.82
N TYR A 20 -3.46 2.88 1.34
CA TYR A 20 -3.85 3.04 -0.07
C TYR A 20 -2.63 3.01 -1.02
N GLU A 21 -1.48 3.55 -0.61
CA GLU A 21 -0.24 3.40 -1.39
C GLU A 21 0.20 1.94 -1.48
N LEU A 22 0.16 1.21 -0.37
CA LEU A 22 0.43 -0.23 -0.34
C LEU A 22 -0.56 -1.00 -1.23
N PHE A 23 -1.84 -0.63 -1.20
CA PHE A 23 -2.86 -1.22 -2.06
C PHE A 23 -2.54 -0.99 -3.55
N ARG A 24 -2.15 0.23 -3.93
CA ARG A 24 -1.71 0.53 -5.31
C ARG A 24 -0.51 -0.32 -5.70
N LEU A 25 0.47 -0.47 -4.81
CA LEU A 25 1.64 -1.31 -5.03
C LEU A 25 1.25 -2.79 -5.19
N TRP A 26 0.37 -3.30 -4.33
CA TRP A 26 -0.14 -4.66 -4.43
C TRP A 26 -0.87 -4.91 -5.76
N CYS A 27 -1.68 -3.95 -6.21
CA CYS A 27 -2.33 -3.99 -7.52
C CYS A 27 -1.31 -4.05 -8.66
N GLU A 28 -0.28 -3.20 -8.64
CA GLU A 28 0.82 -3.21 -9.64
C GLU A 28 1.50 -4.58 -9.69
N LEU A 29 1.82 -5.16 -8.53
CA LEU A 29 2.52 -6.45 -8.40
C LEU A 29 1.66 -7.65 -8.82
N THR A 30 0.34 -7.56 -8.68
CA THR A 30 -0.61 -8.60 -9.07
C THR A 30 -1.14 -8.43 -10.50
N GLY A 31 -0.79 -7.32 -11.17
CA GLY A 31 -1.33 -6.97 -12.48
C GLY A 31 -2.81 -6.55 -12.44
N ARG A 32 -3.31 -6.16 -11.27
CA ARG A 32 -4.68 -5.65 -11.09
C ARG A 32 -4.69 -4.13 -11.26
N VAL A 33 -5.80 -3.61 -11.79
CA VAL A 33 -6.02 -2.16 -11.89
C VAL A 33 -6.72 -1.68 -10.63
N PRO A 34 -6.15 -0.72 -9.85
CA PRO A 34 -6.74 -0.26 -8.59
C PRO A 34 -8.19 0.22 -8.73
N ARG A 35 -8.52 0.86 -9.87
CA ARG A 35 -9.87 1.37 -10.18
C ARG A 35 -10.88 0.28 -10.51
N SER A 36 -10.41 -0.93 -10.85
CA SER A 36 -11.27 -2.08 -11.16
C SER A 36 -11.53 -2.97 -9.95
N VAL A 37 -10.88 -2.68 -8.81
CA VAL A 37 -11.11 -3.41 -7.57
C VAL A 37 -12.33 -2.80 -6.85
N PRO A 38 -13.33 -3.60 -6.47
CA PRO A 38 -14.51 -3.10 -5.78
C PRO A 38 -14.14 -2.49 -4.43
N VAL A 39 -14.87 -1.44 -4.03
CA VAL A 39 -14.60 -0.67 -2.80
C VAL A 39 -14.60 -1.55 -1.55
N ASP A 40 -15.45 -2.57 -1.49
CA ASP A 40 -15.49 -3.56 -0.39
C ASP A 40 -14.20 -4.37 -0.29
N GLU A 41 -13.59 -4.73 -1.43
CA GLU A 41 -12.31 -5.44 -1.45
C GLU A 41 -11.16 -4.51 -1.04
N VAL A 42 -11.22 -3.23 -1.44
CA VAL A 42 -10.27 -2.21 -0.97
C VAL A 42 -10.37 -2.05 0.55
N ALA A 43 -11.58 -1.90 1.09
CA ALA A 43 -11.81 -1.78 2.53
C ALA A 43 -11.36 -3.04 3.28
N ALA A 44 -11.64 -4.23 2.73
CA ALA A 44 -11.19 -5.51 3.29
C ALA A 44 -9.66 -5.65 3.26
N PHE A 45 -8.99 -5.14 2.22
CA PHE A 45 -7.54 -5.10 2.13
C PHE A 45 -6.95 -4.17 3.20
N LEU A 46 -7.45 -2.93 3.27
CA LEU A 46 -6.97 -1.93 4.22
C LEU A 46 -7.25 -2.30 5.69
N GLY A 47 -8.33 -3.05 5.94
CA GLY A 47 -8.69 -3.55 7.26
C GLY A 47 -7.81 -4.70 7.78
N ARG A 48 -6.93 -5.27 6.94
CA ARG A 48 -6.11 -6.42 7.32
C ARG A 48 -4.94 -6.01 8.24
N PRO A 49 -4.68 -6.76 9.33
CA PRO A 49 -3.56 -6.47 10.22
C PRO A 49 -2.19 -6.60 9.53
N GLU A 50 -2.08 -7.45 8.52
CA GLU A 50 -0.88 -7.58 7.69
C GLU A 50 -0.58 -6.28 6.95
N VAL A 51 -1.60 -5.60 6.43
CA VAL A 51 -1.45 -4.33 5.71
C VAL A 51 -0.94 -3.24 6.64
N ARG A 52 -1.41 -3.18 7.89
CA ARG A 52 -0.86 -2.28 8.92
C ARG A 52 0.60 -2.56 9.25
N THR A 53 1.04 -3.82 9.13
CA THR A 53 2.44 -4.18 9.36
C THR A 53 3.29 -3.80 8.16
N LEU A 54 2.84 -4.13 6.95
CA LEU A 54 3.50 -3.80 5.70
C LEU A 54 3.59 -2.29 5.46
N SER A 55 2.61 -1.50 5.91
CA SER A 55 2.63 -0.04 5.76
C SER A 55 3.82 0.63 6.46
N ARG A 56 4.42 -0.04 7.46
CA ARG A 56 5.62 0.43 8.17
C ARG A 56 6.93 0.08 7.44
N VAL A 57 6.84 -0.75 6.41
CA VAL A 57 7.97 -1.24 5.64
C VAL A 57 8.19 -0.31 4.43
N PRO A 58 9.45 0.02 4.09
CA PRO A 58 9.74 0.83 2.92
C PRO A 58 9.38 0.10 1.62
N ASP A 59 8.98 0.85 0.59
CA ASP A 59 8.46 0.30 -0.67
C ASP A 59 9.47 -0.56 -1.44
N GLU A 60 10.76 -0.28 -1.30
CA GLU A 60 11.84 -1.07 -1.90
C GLU A 60 11.87 -2.50 -1.36
N VAL A 61 11.74 -2.68 -0.04
CA VAL A 61 11.68 -3.99 0.62
C VAL A 61 10.38 -4.70 0.28
N LEU A 62 9.27 -3.97 0.20
CA LEU A 62 7.99 -4.52 -0.22
C LEU A 62 8.04 -5.07 -1.65
N ARG A 63 8.67 -4.34 -2.59
CA ARG A 63 8.87 -4.81 -3.96
C ARG A 63 9.77 -6.03 -4.04
N ASP A 64 10.88 -6.04 -3.30
CA ASP A 64 11.80 -7.17 -3.27
C ASP A 64 11.12 -8.44 -2.71
N ALA A 65 10.46 -8.31 -1.55
CA ALA A 65 9.69 -9.39 -0.94
C ALA A 65 8.53 -9.88 -1.82
N ALA A 66 7.93 -9.01 -2.63
CA ALA A 66 6.87 -9.41 -3.55
C ALA A 66 7.36 -10.40 -4.61
N GLY A 67 8.60 -10.24 -5.10
CA GLY A 67 9.20 -11.17 -6.05
C GLY A 67 9.28 -12.61 -5.52
N ALA A 68 9.65 -12.76 -4.25
CA ALA A 68 9.71 -14.06 -3.58
C ALA A 68 8.33 -14.62 -3.16
N ALA A 69 7.39 -13.74 -2.83
CA ALA A 69 6.05 -14.13 -2.35
C ALA A 69 5.05 -14.44 -3.46
N ARG A 70 5.20 -13.81 -4.63
CA ARG A 70 4.27 -13.88 -5.74
C ARG A 70 4.20 -15.30 -6.34
N ARG A 71 2.98 -15.77 -6.60
CA ARG A 71 2.70 -17.00 -7.36
C ARG A 71 1.78 -16.68 -8.52
N GLY A 72 2.36 -16.39 -9.69
CA GLY A 72 1.60 -16.00 -10.88
C GLY A 72 0.85 -14.68 -10.66
N PRO A 73 -0.49 -14.63 -10.86
CA PRO A 73 -1.28 -13.42 -10.61
C PRO A 73 -1.64 -13.22 -9.11
N ALA A 74 -1.31 -14.18 -8.24
CA ALA A 74 -1.66 -14.12 -6.83
C ALA A 74 -0.48 -13.64 -5.97
N LEU A 75 -0.74 -12.64 -5.12
CA LEU A 75 0.16 -12.20 -4.06
C LEU A 75 -0.60 -12.23 -2.73
N PRO A 76 -0.64 -13.39 -2.04
CA PRO A 76 -1.31 -13.49 -0.76
C PRO A 76 -0.52 -12.72 0.31
N LEU A 77 -1.23 -11.89 1.08
CA LEU A 77 -0.66 -10.96 2.05
C LEU A 77 0.22 -11.65 3.10
N GLU A 78 -0.18 -12.83 3.57
CA GLU A 78 0.59 -13.60 4.56
C GLU A 78 1.95 -14.04 4.02
N ARG A 79 2.01 -14.51 2.76
CA ARG A 79 3.30 -14.86 2.12
C ARG A 79 4.14 -13.62 1.90
N TRP A 80 3.52 -12.51 1.55
CA TRP A 80 4.24 -11.26 1.33
C TRP A 80 4.87 -10.76 2.64
N LEU A 81 4.12 -10.82 3.74
CA LEU A 81 4.63 -10.52 5.08
C LEU A 81 5.73 -11.48 5.53
N ALA A 82 5.59 -12.77 5.25
CA ALA A 82 6.65 -13.75 5.51
C ALA A 82 7.92 -13.46 4.70
N ALA A 83 7.78 -13.10 3.42
CA ALA A 83 8.92 -12.72 2.57
C ALA A 83 9.61 -11.45 3.06
N VAL A 84 8.86 -10.43 3.50
CA VAL A 84 9.43 -9.22 4.10
C VAL A 84 10.29 -9.55 5.32
N ARG A 85 9.85 -10.48 6.17
CA ARG A 85 10.63 -10.94 7.34
C ARG A 85 11.92 -11.67 6.95
N ILE A 86 11.96 -12.30 5.78
CA ILE A 86 13.17 -12.97 5.24
C ILE A 86 14.14 -11.94 4.66
N VAL A 87 13.63 -10.96 3.89
CA VAL A 87 14.44 -9.88 3.30
C VAL A 87 14.99 -8.93 4.38
N ARG A 88 14.26 -8.74 5.48
CA ARG A 88 14.68 -7.99 6.67
C ARG A 88 14.55 -8.86 7.92
N PRO A 89 15.55 -9.69 8.25
CA PRO A 89 15.53 -10.52 9.47
C PRO A 89 15.69 -9.72 10.77
N HIS A 90 15.86 -8.39 10.69
CA HIS A 90 16.22 -7.54 11.84
C HIS A 90 15.62 -6.13 11.75
N ALA A 91 14.30 -6.01 11.84
CA ALA A 91 13.59 -4.74 12.04
C ALA A 91 12.67 -4.84 13.26
#